data_AF-A0A2R6NDW4-F1
#
_entry.id   AF-A0A2R6NDW4-F1
#
_cell.length_a   1.000
_cell.length_b   1.000
_cell.length_c   1.000
_cell.angle_alpha   90.00
_cell.angle_beta   90.00
_cell.angle_gamma   90.00
#
_symmetry.space_group_name_H-M   'P 1'
#
loop_
_entity.id
_entity.type
_entity.pdbx_description
1 polymer ?
#
loop_
_entity_poly.entity_id
_entity_poly.type
_entity_poly.pdbx_seq_one_letter_code
_entity_poly.pdbx_strand_id
1 'polypeptide(L)' 'MSVQTSLDNFSAELNNGFSKDLFEFFEKHLGVKDNRGYVMFVDPGRENIG' A
#
# COMPACT_ATOMS: atom_id res chain seq x y z
N MET A 1 0.37 4.39 -9.74
CA MET A 1 1.19 4.56 -8.52
C MET A 1 0.22 4.71 -7.36
N SER A 2 0.29 3.84 -6.36
CA SER A 2 -0.55 3.93 -5.15
C SER A 2 0.31 4.36 -3.96
N VAL A 3 -0.23 5.18 -3.06
CA VAL A 3 0.45 5.64 -1.84
C VAL A 3 -0.44 5.31 -0.65
N GLN A 4 0.09 4.53 0.27
CA GLN A 4 -0.51 4.18 1.55
C GLN A 4 0.14 5.05 2.63
N THR A 5 -0.68 5.82 3.34
CA THR A 5 -0.23 6.69 4.44
C THR A 5 -0.91 6.26 5.72
N SER A 6 -0.13 5.90 6.74
CA SER A 6 -0.64 5.44 8.03
C SER A 6 0.42 5.68 9.11
N LEU A 7 -0.03 6.00 10.32
CA LEU A 7 0.84 6.10 11.49
C LEU A 7 1.12 4.73 12.09
N ASP A 8 2.37 4.47 12.46
CA ASP A 8 2.81 3.35 13.29
C ASP A 8 2.41 1.94 12.75
N ASN A 9 2.04 1.82 11.47
CA ASN A 9 1.37 0.63 10.91
C ASN A 9 2.12 -0.03 9.74
N PHE A 10 3.39 0.34 9.51
CA PHE A 10 4.19 -0.22 8.44
C PHE A 10 5.42 -0.97 8.96
N SER A 11 5.65 -2.14 8.37
CA SER A 11 6.84 -2.97 8.57
C SER A 11 7.10 -3.76 7.28
N ALA A 12 8.30 -4.31 7.09
CA ALA A 12 8.59 -5.09 5.87
C ALA A 12 7.62 -6.27 5.68
N GLU A 13 7.24 -6.94 6.77
CA GLU A 13 6.29 -8.06 6.76
C GLU A 13 4.87 -7.60 6.39
N LEU A 14 4.36 -6.56 7.06
CA LEU A 14 3.03 -6.02 6.81
C LEU A 14 2.90 -5.45 5.39
N ASN A 15 3.94 -4.75 4.92
CA ASN A 15 3.96 -4.14 3.59
C ASN A 15 3.85 -5.20 2.47
N ASN A 16 4.46 -6.38 2.66
CA ASN A 16 4.32 -7.49 1.71
C ASN A 16 2.87 -8.00 1.68
N GLY A 17 2.24 -8.16 2.85
CA GLY A 17 0.82 -8.54 2.95
C GLY A 17 -0.10 -7.52 2.28
N PHE A 18 0.03 -6.24 2.64
CA PHE A 18 -0.76 -5.16 2.04
C PHE A 18 -0.56 -5.04 0.53
N SER A 19 0.67 -5.22 0.03
CA SER A 19 0.94 -5.18 -1.41
C SER A 19 0.15 -6.27 -2.13
N LYS A 20 0.17 -7.50 -1.61
CA LYS A 20 -0.57 -8.62 -2.17
C LYS A 20 -2.07 -8.35 -2.18
N ASP A 21 -2.64 -8.00 -1.04
CA ASP A 21 -4.08 -7.79 -0.89
C ASP A 21 -4.60 -6.64 -1.79
N LEU A 22 -3.83 -5.56 -1.91
CA LEU A 22 -4.16 -4.45 -2.80
C LEU A 22 -4.13 -4.85 -4.27
N PHE A 23 -3.11 -5.60 -4.71
CA PHE A 23 -3.05 -6.03 -6.11
C PHE A 23 -4.10 -7.08 -6.45
N GLU A 24 -4.42 -8.00 -5.54
CA GLU A 24 -5.56 -8.92 -5.70
C GLU A 24 -6.88 -8.14 -5.85
N PHE A 25 -7.07 -7.09 -5.05
CA PHE A 25 -8.23 -6.20 -5.16
C PHE A 25 -8.26 -5.46 -6.51
N PHE A 26 -7.14 -4.87 -6.93
CA PHE A 26 -7.05 -4.14 -8.20
C PHE A 26 -7.23 -5.05 -9.40
N GLU A 27 -6.70 -6.26 -9.38
CA GLU A 27 -6.91 -7.22 -10.47
C GLU A 27 -8.39 -7.61 -10.54
N LYS A 28 -9.00 -7.94 -9.39
CA LYS A 28 -10.41 -8.34 -9.31
C LYS A 28 -11.37 -7.25 -9.80
N HIS A 29 -11.12 -5.99 -9.46
CA HIS A 29 -12.07 -4.91 -9.73
C HIS A 29 -11.73 -4.05 -10.94
N LEU A 30 -10.44 -3.95 -11.30
CA LEU A 30 -9.94 -3.06 -12.36
C LEU A 30 -9.22 -3.83 -13.46
N GLY A 31 -8.95 -5.13 -13.31
CA GLY A 31 -8.22 -5.94 -14.29
C GLY A 31 -6.73 -5.58 -14.41
N VAL A 32 -6.18 -4.86 -13.43
CA VAL A 32 -4.78 -4.41 -13.44
C VAL A 32 -3.91 -5.48 -12.78
N LYS A 33 -2.95 -6.01 -13.55
CA LYS A 33 -1.97 -6.99 -13.05
C LYS A 33 -0.92 -6.35 -12.15
N ASP A 34 -0.47 -7.12 -11.16
CA ASP A 34 0.52 -6.79 -10.13
C ASP A 34 1.85 -6.25 -10.69
N ASN A 35 2.31 -6.74 -11.84
CA ASN A 35 3.60 -6.39 -12.44
C ASN A 35 3.65 -4.99 -13.09
N ARG A 36 2.58 -4.20 -13.01
CA ARG A 36 2.49 -2.85 -13.62
C ARG A 36 2.38 -1.73 -12.59
N GLY A 37 2.44 -2.03 -11.30
CA GLY A 37 2.22 -1.05 -10.24
C GLY A 37 3.31 -1.04 -9.18
N TYR A 38 3.38 0.08 -8.45
CA TYR A 38 4.15 0.22 -7.23
C TYR A 38 3.24 0.79 -6.13
N VAL A 39 3.39 0.26 -4.92
CA VAL A 39 2.77 0.79 -3.69
C VAL A 39 3.88 1.40 -2.85
N MET A 40 3.72 2.67 -2.48
CA MET A 40 4.62 3.36 -1.57
C MET A 40 3.95 3.45 -0.19
N PHE A 41 4.65 2.97 0.84
CA PHE A 41 4.18 3.03 2.23
C PHE A 41 4.91 4.17 2.94
N VAL A 42 4.16 5.14 3.47
CA VAL A 42 4.69 6.35 4.09
C VAL A 42 4.09 6.53 5.48
N ASP A 43 4.91 6.38 6.51
CA ASP A 43 4.55 6.90 7.83
C ASP A 43 4.88 8.40 7.86
N PRO A 44 3.87 9.28 7.96
CA PRO A 44 4.12 10.71 7.95
C PRO A 44 4.64 11.22 9.31
N GLY A 45 4.52 10.47 10.41
CA GLY A 45 4.70 10.99 11.76
C GLY A 45 3.45 11.74 12.26
N ARG A 46 3.21 11.67 13.57
CA ARG A 46 1.97 12.18 14.21
C ARG A 46 1.80 13.69 14.06
N GLU A 47 2.91 14.41 13.99
CA GLU A 47 2.96 15.85 13.78
C GLU A 47 2.55 16.28 12.37
N ASN A 48 2.55 15.36 11.40
CA ASN A 48 2.26 15.62 10.00
C ASN A 48 0.91 15.04 9.54
N ILE A 49 0.04 14.60 10.47
CA ILE A 49 -1.32 14.16 10.19
C ILE A 49 -2.31 15.00 11.03
N GLY A 50 -3.43 15.41 10.43
CA GLY A 50 -4.46 16.28 11.04
C GLY A 50 -5.80 15.61 11.21
#